data_AF-A0A7D7VE53-F1
#
_entry.id   AF-A0A7D7VE53-F1
#
_cell.length_a   1.000
_cell.length_b   1.000
_cell.length_c   1.000
_cell.angle_alpha   90.00
_cell.angle_beta   90.00
_cell.angle_gamma   90.00
#
_symmetry.space_group_name_H-M   'P 1'
#
loop_
_entity.id
_entity.type
_entity.pdbx_description
1 polymer ?
#
loop_
_entity_poly.entity_id
_entity_poly.type
_entity_poly.pdbx_seq_one_letter_code
_entity_poly.pdbx_strand_id
1 'polypeptide(L)'
;MNETTQTQINMGDYNKPQEQTKAIGIGKISGEILNIKAFKTNRGRPSPYTPKDAIGEDGMTDYNVIDTVETFDVNGQQVRSFFVTSAIVKQIQRVPNYQSELAAGNVFGPCKVGQKMSAKTDANYWCLLFPGEEGY
;
A
#
# COMPACT_ATOMS: atom_id res chain seq x y z
N MET A 1 -31.20 -19.57 -17.35
CA MET A 1 -29.87 -19.78 -17.97
C MET A 1 -29.07 -18.51 -17.74
N ASN A 2 -27.88 -18.65 -17.17
CA ASN A 2 -27.14 -17.62 -16.44
C ASN A 2 -26.71 -16.43 -17.32
N GLU A 3 -27.07 -15.22 -16.90
CA GLU A 3 -26.48 -13.98 -17.39
C GLU A 3 -25.17 -13.70 -16.64
N THR A 4 -24.06 -13.83 -17.36
CA THR A 4 -22.72 -13.47 -16.88
C THR A 4 -22.65 -11.97 -16.68
N THR A 5 -22.77 -11.50 -15.44
CA THR A 5 -22.57 -10.08 -15.13
C THR A 5 -21.07 -9.77 -15.20
N GLN A 6 -20.61 -9.29 -16.35
CA GLN A 6 -19.30 -8.63 -16.46
C GLN A 6 -19.33 -7.38 -15.58
N THR A 7 -18.71 -7.46 -14.40
CA THR A 7 -18.46 -6.29 -13.57
C THR A 7 -17.41 -5.45 -14.30
N GLN A 8 -17.87 -4.46 -15.07
CA GLN A 8 -16.99 -3.47 -15.68
C GLN A 8 -16.15 -2.83 -14.58
N ILE A 9 -14.84 -2.87 -14.80
CA ILE A 9 -13.84 -2.24 -13.96
C ILE A 9 -14.09 -0.74 -14.08
N ASN A 10 -14.65 -0.13 -13.04
CA ASN A 10 -14.76 1.31 -12.95
C ASN A 10 -13.32 1.86 -12.84
N MET A 11 -12.73 2.23 -13.98
CA MET A 11 -11.53 3.06 -14.02
C MET A 11 -11.95 4.43 -13.48
N GLY A 12 -11.89 4.54 -12.15
CA GLY A 12 -12.47 5.63 -11.39
C GLY A 12 -12.08 7.00 -11.94
N ASP A 13 -13.10 7.80 -12.18
CA ASP A 13 -13.01 9.23 -12.45
C ASP A 13 -12.33 9.92 -11.26
N TYR A 14 -11.07 10.35 -11.45
CA TYR A 14 -10.20 10.92 -10.41
C TYR A 14 -10.72 12.25 -9.83
N ASN A 15 -11.80 12.80 -10.38
CA ASN A 15 -12.41 14.08 -9.97
C ASN A 15 -13.61 13.95 -9.02
N LYS A 16 -13.98 12.75 -8.57
CA LYS A 16 -15.06 12.57 -7.58
C LYS A 16 -14.49 12.29 -6.18
N PRO A 17 -15.09 12.84 -5.10
CA PRO A 17 -14.78 12.39 -3.75
C PRO A 17 -15.10 10.89 -3.69
N GLN A 18 -14.07 10.04 -3.70
CA GLN A 18 -14.26 8.61 -3.56
C GLN A 18 -15.00 8.36 -2.24
N GLU A 19 -16.23 7.82 -2.33
CA GLU A 19 -16.86 7.16 -1.18
C GLU A 19 -15.83 6.22 -0.56
N GLN A 20 -15.75 6.19 0.78
CA GLN A 20 -14.78 5.41 1.55
C GLN A 20 -14.73 3.95 1.08
N THR A 21 -14.00 3.67 0.02
CA THR A 21 -13.45 2.35 -0.23
C THR A 21 -12.41 2.25 0.87
N LYS A 22 -12.79 1.61 1.99
CA LYS A 22 -11.96 1.48 3.18
C LYS A 22 -10.56 1.11 2.71
N ALA A 23 -9.67 2.08 2.79
CA ALA A 23 -8.28 1.98 2.44
C ALA A 23 -7.67 0.71 3.05
N ILE A 24 -7.30 -0.28 2.22
CA ILE A 24 -6.79 -1.54 2.72
C ILE A 24 -5.31 -1.38 3.05
N GLY A 25 -4.99 -1.46 4.34
CA GLY A 25 -3.60 -1.41 4.81
C GLY A 25 -2.83 -2.66 4.41
N ILE A 26 -1.54 -2.50 4.11
CA ILE A 26 -0.61 -3.59 3.76
C ILE A 26 -0.62 -4.74 4.76
N GLY A 27 -0.86 -4.47 6.06
CA GLY A 27 -0.93 -5.52 7.09
C GLY A 27 -2.05 -6.55 6.87
N LYS A 28 -3.01 -6.31 5.95
CA LYS A 28 -4.03 -7.29 5.58
C LYS A 28 -3.52 -8.45 4.74
N ILE A 29 -2.34 -8.31 4.15
CA ILE A 29 -1.65 -9.36 3.38
C ILE A 29 -0.36 -9.79 4.09
N SER A 30 -0.37 -9.80 5.43
CA SER A 30 0.77 -10.23 6.23
C SER A 30 1.18 -11.66 5.87
N GLY A 31 2.48 -11.88 5.65
CA GLY A 31 3.04 -13.17 5.28
C GLY A 31 3.10 -13.41 3.76
N GLU A 32 2.38 -12.61 2.97
CA GLU A 32 2.37 -12.74 1.51
C GLU A 32 3.62 -12.14 0.87
N ILE A 33 4.03 -12.74 -0.24
CA ILE A 33 5.10 -12.21 -1.11
C ILE A 33 4.47 -11.31 -2.17
N LEU A 34 5.07 -10.15 -2.40
CA LEU A 34 4.63 -9.17 -3.39
C LEU A 34 5.78 -8.56 -4.18
N ASN A 35 5.44 -8.04 -5.34
CA ASN A 35 6.27 -7.20 -6.19
C ASN A 35 5.57 -5.84 -6.38
N ILE A 36 6.24 -4.77 -5.98
CA ILE A 36 5.72 -3.41 -6.06
C ILE A 36 5.96 -2.88 -7.47
N LYS A 37 4.88 -2.49 -8.17
CA LYS A 37 4.94 -1.91 -9.52
C LYS A 37 4.79 -0.39 -9.54
N ALA A 38 4.22 0.19 -8.49
CA ALA A 38 4.09 1.64 -8.38
C ALA A 38 4.09 2.08 -6.91
N PHE A 39 4.62 3.26 -6.66
CA PHE A 39 4.58 3.95 -5.39
C PHE A 39 4.07 5.36 -5.60
N LYS A 40 2.98 5.73 -4.92
CA LYS A 40 2.29 6.99 -5.12
C LYS A 40 1.73 7.53 -3.81
N THR A 41 1.48 8.84 -3.79
CA THR A 41 0.74 9.50 -2.72
C THR A 41 -0.70 9.66 -3.17
N ASN A 42 -1.65 9.33 -2.31
CA ASN A 42 -3.07 9.57 -2.53
C ASN A 42 -3.64 10.45 -1.41
N ARG A 43 -4.53 11.38 -1.74
CA ARG A 43 -5.25 12.19 -0.74
C ARG A 43 -6.55 11.53 -0.35
N GLY A 44 -6.80 11.44 0.95
CA GLY A 44 -8.03 10.84 1.47
C GLY A 44 -8.49 11.49 2.76
N ARG A 45 -9.67 11.09 3.22
CA ARG A 45 -10.15 11.51 4.55
C ARG A 45 -9.23 10.91 5.63
N PRO A 46 -8.91 11.67 6.68
CA PRO A 46 -8.14 11.15 7.80
C PRO A 46 -8.89 10.03 8.53
N SER A 47 -8.14 9.05 9.02
CA SER A 47 -8.64 8.05 9.95
C SER A 47 -8.67 8.62 11.37
N PRO A 48 -9.38 7.98 12.33
CA PRO A 48 -9.31 8.38 13.74
C PRO A 48 -7.90 8.36 14.35
N TYR A 49 -6.96 7.66 13.69
CA TYR A 49 -5.57 7.53 14.12
C TYR A 49 -4.60 8.43 13.34
N THR A 50 -5.11 9.24 12.39
CA THR A 50 -4.27 10.18 11.63
C THR A 50 -3.82 11.31 12.56
N PRO A 51 -2.51 11.60 12.67
CA PRO A 51 -2.01 12.72 13.46
C PRO A 51 -2.60 14.06 13.00
N LYS A 52 -2.97 14.94 13.93
CA LYS A 52 -3.63 16.22 13.59
C LYS A 52 -2.77 17.11 12.70
N ASP A 53 -1.46 17.05 12.88
CA ASP A 53 -0.44 17.73 12.08
C ASP A 53 -0.28 17.18 10.65
N ALA A 54 -0.79 15.97 10.39
CA ALA A 54 -0.83 15.37 9.06
C ALA A 54 -2.14 15.66 8.31
N ILE A 55 -3.08 16.40 8.92
CA ILE A 55 -4.35 16.82 8.31
C ILE A 55 -4.17 18.23 7.76
N GLY A 56 -4.32 18.38 6.45
CA GLY A 56 -4.27 19.68 5.77
C GLY A 56 -5.42 20.59 6.18
N GLU A 57 -5.31 21.88 5.85
CA GLU A 57 -6.35 22.90 6.15
C GLU A 57 -7.72 22.57 5.53
N ASP A 58 -7.73 21.79 4.45
CA ASP A 58 -8.93 21.30 3.78
C ASP A 58 -9.52 20.03 4.41
N GLY A 59 -8.97 19.57 5.53
CA GLY A 59 -9.44 18.40 6.27
C GLY A 59 -9.04 17.06 5.66
N MET A 60 -8.11 17.05 4.69
CA MET A 60 -7.64 15.85 3.99
C MET A 60 -6.21 15.49 4.43
N THR A 61 -5.82 14.23 4.26
CA THR A 61 -4.46 13.76 4.58
C THR A 61 -3.86 12.98 3.42
N ASP A 62 -2.54 13.04 3.33
CA ASP A 62 -1.75 12.32 2.35
C ASP A 62 -1.42 10.92 2.85
N TYR A 63 -1.69 9.93 2.01
CA TYR A 63 -1.39 8.54 2.28
C TYR A 63 -0.42 8.00 1.25
N ASN A 64 0.57 7.25 1.72
CA ASN A 64 1.47 6.51 0.86
C ASN A 64 0.82 5.19 0.46
N VAL A 65 0.78 4.92 -0.84
CA VAL A 65 0.14 3.76 -1.43
C VAL A 65 1.14 3.06 -2.35
N ILE A 66 1.20 1.74 -2.26
CA ILE A 66 1.87 0.90 -3.24
C ILE A 66 0.82 0.21 -4.11
N ASP A 67 1.14 0.01 -5.38
CA ASP A 67 0.44 -0.96 -6.21
C ASP A 67 1.34 -2.19 -6.42
N THR A 68 0.74 -3.38 -6.36
CA THR A 68 1.42 -4.66 -6.55
C THR A 68 1.17 -5.24 -7.94
N VAL A 69 2.07 -6.09 -8.41
CA VAL A 69 1.85 -6.94 -9.60
C VAL A 69 0.76 -7.95 -9.29
N GLU A 70 0.84 -8.58 -8.12
CA GLU A 70 -0.09 -9.56 -7.61
C GLU A 70 -1.42 -8.91 -7.24
N THR A 71 -2.47 -9.74 -7.23
CA THR A 71 -3.78 -9.40 -6.67
C THR A 71 -4.05 -10.35 -5.52
N PHE A 72 -4.48 -9.81 -4.39
CA PHE A 72 -4.73 -10.55 -3.17
C PHE A 72 -6.22 -10.53 -2.84
N ASP A 73 -6.75 -11.65 -2.36
CA ASP A 73 -8.10 -11.68 -1.79
C ASP A 73 -8.05 -11.16 -0.35
N VAL A 74 -8.69 -10.01 -0.11
CA VAL A 74 -8.86 -9.45 1.23
C VAL A 74 -10.35 -9.36 1.52
N ASN A 75 -10.85 -10.29 2.34
CA ASN A 75 -12.27 -10.39 2.71
C ASN A 75 -13.21 -10.52 1.49
N GLY A 76 -12.84 -11.32 0.49
CA GLY A 76 -13.64 -11.54 -0.73
C GLY A 76 -13.54 -10.42 -1.76
N GLN A 77 -12.63 -9.46 -1.55
CA GLN A 77 -12.31 -8.41 -2.51
C GLN A 77 -10.92 -8.64 -3.08
N GLN A 78 -10.81 -8.61 -4.41
CA GLN A 78 -9.55 -8.66 -5.13
C GLN A 78 -8.87 -7.29 -5.10
N VAL A 79 -7.70 -7.21 -4.45
CA VAL A 79 -7.02 -5.96 -4.11
C VAL A 79 -5.58 -6.01 -4.54
N ARG A 80 -5.11 -4.93 -5.17
CA ARG A 80 -3.73 -4.77 -5.66
C ARG A 80 -3.06 -3.48 -5.19
N SER A 81 -3.74 -2.69 -4.37
CA SER A 81 -3.30 -1.36 -3.94
C SER A 81 -3.43 -1.28 -2.43
N PHE A 82 -2.33 -0.94 -1.76
CA PHE A 82 -2.25 -1.00 -0.31
C PHE A 82 -1.68 0.27 0.29
N PHE A 83 -2.26 0.70 1.39
CA PHE A 83 -1.74 1.79 2.20
C PHE A 83 -0.55 1.28 3.00
N VAL A 84 0.54 2.02 2.97
CA VAL A 84 1.80 1.64 3.62
C VAL A 84 2.21 2.63 4.70
N THR A 85 2.92 2.11 5.69
CA THR A 85 3.48 2.91 6.78
C THR A 85 4.70 3.69 6.31
N SER A 86 5.07 4.75 7.02
CA SER A 86 6.30 5.51 6.74
C SER A 86 7.57 4.66 6.84
N ALA A 87 7.54 3.54 7.56
CA ALA A 87 8.66 2.59 7.60
C ALA A 87 8.89 1.94 6.23
N ILE A 88 7.83 1.46 5.59
CA ILE A 88 7.89 0.88 4.24
C ILE A 88 8.30 1.95 3.21
N VAL A 89 7.77 3.16 3.33
CA VAL A 89 8.17 4.30 2.48
C VAL A 89 9.68 4.51 2.54
N LYS A 90 10.25 4.54 3.74
CA LYS A 90 11.71 4.68 3.93
C LYS A 90 12.48 3.49 3.35
N GLN A 91 11.93 2.28 3.34
CA GLN A 91 12.57 1.12 2.71
C GLN A 91 12.64 1.27 1.19
N ILE A 92 11.54 1.70 0.56
CA ILE A 92 11.49 1.94 -0.89
C ILE A 92 12.43 3.08 -1.27
N GLN A 93 12.39 4.19 -0.54
CA GLN A 93 13.21 5.39 -0.81
C GLN A 93 14.72 5.19 -0.59
N ARG A 94 15.14 4.11 0.07
CA ARG A 94 16.56 3.75 0.20
C ARG A 94 17.14 3.16 -1.08
N VAL A 95 16.30 2.64 -1.98
CA VAL A 95 16.78 2.11 -3.26
C VAL A 95 17.06 3.28 -4.20
N PRO A 96 18.29 3.43 -4.71
CA PRO A 96 18.61 4.47 -5.68
C PRO A 96 17.70 4.38 -6.90
N ASN A 97 17.31 5.53 -7.45
CA ASN A 97 16.52 5.63 -8.68
C ASN A 97 15.14 4.93 -8.65
N TYR A 98 14.61 4.55 -7.48
CA TYR A 98 13.36 3.78 -7.37
C TYR A 98 12.20 4.37 -8.18
N GLN A 99 12.08 5.71 -8.25
CA GLN A 99 11.02 6.37 -9.02
C GLN A 99 11.18 6.13 -10.52
N SER A 100 12.39 6.29 -11.05
CA SER A 100 12.71 6.09 -12.46
C SER A 100 12.56 4.62 -12.85
N GLU A 101 12.99 3.70 -11.98
CA GLU A 101 12.84 2.26 -12.18
C GLU A 101 11.36 1.85 -12.25
N LEU A 102 10.54 2.29 -11.29
CA LEU A 102 9.10 2.01 -11.29
C LEU A 102 8.41 2.66 -12.49
N ALA A 103 8.81 3.88 -12.89
CA ALA A 103 8.27 4.56 -14.07
C ALA A 103 8.65 3.86 -15.38
N ALA A 104 9.81 3.20 -15.43
CA ALA A 104 10.25 2.39 -16.57
C ALA A 104 9.53 1.02 -16.64
N GLY A 105 8.66 0.71 -15.67
CA GLY A 105 7.94 -0.56 -15.61
C GLY A 105 8.69 -1.67 -14.87
N ASN A 106 9.84 -1.37 -14.25
CA ASN A 106 10.52 -2.31 -13.38
C ASN A 106 9.75 -2.48 -12.07
N VAL A 107 10.00 -3.59 -11.39
CA VAL A 107 9.32 -3.95 -10.14
C VAL A 107 10.31 -3.93 -8.99
N PHE A 108 9.83 -3.52 -7.82
CA PHE A 108 10.57 -3.59 -6.57
C PHE A 108 10.12 -4.83 -5.81
N GLY A 109 11.05 -5.75 -5.55
CA GLY A 109 10.77 -7.05 -4.96
C GLY A 109 11.61 -8.15 -5.60
N PRO A 110 11.33 -9.42 -5.29
CA PRO A 110 10.26 -9.87 -4.39
C PRO A 110 10.52 -9.49 -2.93
N CYS A 111 9.46 -9.17 -2.19
CA CYS A 111 9.53 -8.93 -0.75
C CYS A 111 8.29 -9.48 -0.05
N LYS A 112 8.41 -9.84 1.22
CA LYS A 112 7.31 -10.36 2.04
C LYS A 112 6.80 -9.30 2.99
N VAL A 113 5.49 -9.23 3.19
CA VAL A 113 4.92 -8.32 4.19
C VAL A 113 5.09 -8.94 5.58
N GLY A 114 5.75 -8.22 6.48
CA GLY A 114 5.98 -8.70 7.84
C GLY A 114 6.07 -7.58 8.86
N GLN A 115 6.40 -7.96 10.10
CA GLN A 115 6.62 -7.03 11.19
C GLN A 115 8.02 -7.18 11.76
N LYS A 116 8.63 -6.06 12.15
CA LYS A 116 9.86 -6.01 12.93
C LYS A 116 9.60 -5.26 14.23
N MET A 117 10.32 -5.62 15.29
CA MET A 117 10.30 -4.88 16.55
C MET A 117 11.20 -3.65 16.44
N SER A 118 10.67 -2.49 16.81
CA SER A 118 11.43 -1.25 16.86
C SER A 118 12.41 -1.26 18.03
N ALA A 119 13.71 -1.17 17.75
CA ALA A 119 14.74 -1.03 18.79
C ALA A 119 14.65 0.28 19.60
N LYS A 120 13.81 1.24 19.18
CA LYS A 120 13.63 2.53 19.87
C LYS A 120 12.43 2.57 20.80
N THR A 121 11.41 1.77 20.50
CA THR A 121 10.09 1.89 21.13
C THR A 121 9.51 0.55 21.57
N ASP A 122 10.22 -0.55 21.32
CA ASP A 122 9.81 -1.95 21.57
C ASP A 122 8.45 -2.33 20.94
N ALA A 123 7.96 -1.51 20.02
CA ALA A 123 6.69 -1.71 19.32
C ALA A 123 6.94 -2.38 17.97
N ASN A 124 6.04 -3.29 17.58
CA ASN A 124 6.06 -3.89 16.25
C ASN A 124 5.59 -2.90 15.19
N TYR A 125 6.27 -2.85 14.05
CA TYR A 125 5.88 -2.05 12.90
C TYR A 125 5.88 -2.89 11.62
N TRP A 126 4.94 -2.59 10.73
CA TRP A 126 4.86 -3.20 9.40
C TRP A 126 6.02 -2.76 8.52
N CYS A 127 6.64 -3.73 7.85
CA CYS A 127 7.78 -3.54 6.97
C CYS A 127 7.77 -4.55 5.81
N LEU A 128 8.63 -4.31 4.82
CA LEU A 128 8.95 -5.27 3.77
C LEU A 128 10.16 -6.10 4.23
N LEU A 129 10.04 -7.41 4.19
CA LEU A 129 11.11 -8.36 4.42
C LEU A 129 11.70 -8.79 3.08
N PHE A 130 13.02 -8.77 2.93
CA PHE A 130 13.70 -9.18 1.70
C PHE A 130 14.27 -10.59 1.81
N PRO A 131 14.50 -11.30 0.69
CA PRO A 131 15.16 -12.59 0.71
C PRO A 131 16.48 -12.54 1.50
N GLY A 132 16.62 -13.44 2.47
CA GLY A 132 17.78 -13.50 3.37
C GLY A 132 17.64 -12.71 4.67
N GLU A 133 16.56 -11.97 4.87
CA GLU A 133 16.22 -11.40 6.17
C GLU A 133 15.46 -12.43 7.05
N GLU A 134 15.66 -12.33 8.36
CA GLU A 134 14.90 -13.13 9.33
C GLU A 134 13.39 -12.86 9.18
N GLY A 135 12.61 -13.94 9.02
CA GLY A 135 11.16 -13.88 8.84
C GLY A 135 10.65 -13.82 7.40
N TYR A 136 11.55 -13.71 6.39
CA TYR A 136 11.19 -13.90 4.97
C TYR A 136 10.73 -15.34 4.71
#